data_AF-A0A1G8CCC6-F1
#
_entry.id   AF-A0A1G8CCC6-F1
#
_cell.length_a   1.000
_cell.length_b   1.000
_cell.length_c   1.000
_cell.angle_alpha   90.00
_cell.angle_beta   90.00
_cell.angle_gamma   90.00
#
_symmetry.space_group_name_H-M   'P 1'
#
loop_
_entity.id
_entity.type
_entity.pdbx_description
1 polymer ?
#
loop_
_entity_poly.entity_id
_entity_poly.type
_entity_poly.pdbx_seq_one_letter_code
_entity_poly.pdbx_strand_id
1 'polypeptide(L)'
;MLVVYRSFSVGGYRYGFNGQERSDEIRGEGNSYTAQFWEYEPKIGRRWNLDPRPKIGESSYFTFSGNPILLADPRGDTVIVNSFGAIISNDDIGTAVYVHHYTDNTNRFIGNLGGTIDANEIMGNLLDKNVKDMRSMMKIPGYGPYMYYRRVKNRGEWDYKSNKRYIYALANRFDRGNESPTRFKYDEYLLTAAEFGNFHFGVLGLATQFFSKPTLLEMAGRAQMQAGTSDPSWQKYKVVEHIAGNDRYYEKVLQAPYGDDPEDQRSIYKGFQLYMRKYRDSENY
;
A
#
# COMPACT_ATOMS: atom_id res chain seq x y z
N MET A 1 14.97 -34.24 -29.70
CA MET A 1 14.05 -35.28 -30.18
C MET A 1 13.06 -34.58 -31.12
N LEU A 2 13.07 -34.93 -32.40
CA LEU A 2 12.20 -34.35 -33.44
C LEU A 2 10.77 -34.86 -33.25
N VAL A 3 9.78 -33.98 -33.33
CA VAL A 3 8.38 -34.37 -33.53
C VAL A 3 7.88 -33.75 -34.83
N VAL A 4 7.53 -34.65 -35.74
CA VAL A 4 7.04 -34.42 -37.10
C VAL A 4 5.56 -33.99 -37.05
N TYR A 5 5.18 -33.13 -38.00
CA TYR A 5 3.83 -32.65 -38.33
C TYR A 5 2.68 -33.61 -37.98
N ARG A 6 1.77 -33.16 -37.11
CA ARG A 6 0.36 -33.57 -37.11
C ARG A 6 -0.50 -32.30 -37.18
N SER A 7 -1.04 -31.99 -38.36
CA SER A 7 -2.15 -31.03 -38.48
C SER A 7 -3.46 -31.82 -38.40
N PHE A 8 -4.24 -31.56 -37.35
CA PHE A 8 -5.66 -31.86 -37.34
C PHE A 8 -6.34 -30.53 -37.02
N SER A 9 -6.81 -29.86 -38.07
CA SER A 9 -7.52 -28.59 -37.97
C SER A 9 -8.89 -28.84 -37.35
N VAL A 10 -9.07 -28.38 -36.12
CA VAL A 10 -10.37 -28.21 -35.47
C VAL A 10 -10.39 -26.79 -34.96
N GLY A 11 -10.98 -25.87 -35.75
CA GLY A 11 -11.36 -24.51 -35.35
C GLY A 11 -10.24 -23.68 -34.69
N GLY A 12 -9.62 -22.78 -35.45
CA GLY A 12 -8.51 -21.94 -34.99
C GLY A 12 -8.77 -21.26 -33.64
N TYR A 13 -8.11 -21.76 -32.59
CA TYR A 13 -8.09 -21.10 -31.28
C TYR A 13 -7.31 -19.79 -31.43
N ARG A 14 -8.04 -18.67 -31.26
CA ARG A 14 -7.50 -17.30 -31.37
C ARG A 14 -6.48 -16.97 -30.28
N TYR A 15 -6.59 -17.64 -29.13
CA TYR A 15 -5.74 -17.42 -27.95
C TYR A 15 -4.95 -18.69 -27.64
N GLY A 16 -3.67 -18.54 -27.29
CA GLY A 16 -2.77 -19.66 -26.97
C GLY A 16 -2.01 -19.47 -25.66
N PHE A 17 -0.68 -19.46 -25.70
CA PHE A 17 0.18 -19.43 -24.51
C PHE A 17 -0.10 -18.20 -23.63
N ASN A 18 -0.36 -18.40 -22.33
CA ASN A 18 -0.71 -17.36 -21.35
C ASN A 18 -1.86 -16.42 -21.79
N GLY A 19 -2.80 -16.89 -22.62
CA GLY A 19 -3.95 -16.10 -23.09
C GLY A 19 -3.61 -15.05 -24.15
N GLN A 20 -2.41 -15.09 -24.72
CA GLN A 20 -1.97 -14.18 -25.79
C GLN A 20 -2.62 -14.58 -27.13
N GLU A 21 -2.88 -13.58 -27.98
CA GLU A 21 -3.46 -13.81 -29.30
C GLU A 21 -2.42 -14.47 -30.21
N ARG A 22 -2.82 -15.55 -30.87
CA ARG A 22 -1.96 -16.25 -31.82
C ARG A 22 -1.91 -15.43 -33.11
N SER A 23 -0.70 -15.07 -33.56
CA SER A 23 -0.50 -14.42 -34.85
C SER A 23 0.27 -15.36 -35.77
N ASP A 24 -0.41 -15.88 -36.78
CA ASP A 24 0.18 -16.84 -37.73
C ASP A 24 0.71 -16.16 -39.01
N GLU A 25 0.57 -14.83 -39.14
CA GLU A 25 0.92 -14.07 -40.36
C GLU A 25 2.43 -14.00 -40.65
N ILE A 26 3.28 -14.01 -39.61
CA ILE A 26 4.72 -13.75 -39.77
C ILE A 26 5.53 -15.06 -39.85
N ARG A 27 5.15 -16.12 -39.13
CA ARG A 27 5.96 -17.35 -39.02
C ARG A 27 5.17 -18.66 -39.14
N GLY A 28 3.93 -18.62 -39.63
CA GLY A 28 3.07 -19.78 -39.79
C GLY A 28 2.50 -20.31 -38.47
N GLU A 29 1.62 -21.31 -38.57
CA GLU A 29 0.80 -21.81 -37.47
C GLU A 29 1.58 -22.05 -36.16
N GLY A 30 1.29 -21.27 -35.12
CA GLY A 30 1.63 -21.56 -33.71
C GLY A 30 3.01 -21.09 -33.30
N ASN A 31 3.66 -20.29 -34.15
CA ASN A 31 5.05 -19.89 -33.99
C ASN A 31 5.24 -18.47 -33.47
N SER A 32 4.17 -17.68 -33.40
CA SER A 32 4.22 -16.31 -32.88
C SER A 32 2.96 -16.01 -32.07
N TYR A 33 3.16 -15.38 -30.91
CA TYR A 33 2.09 -14.83 -30.09
C TYR A 33 2.27 -13.32 -29.97
N THR A 34 1.19 -12.58 -30.18
CA THR A 34 1.16 -11.13 -30.06
C THR A 34 0.59 -10.74 -28.71
N ALA A 35 1.32 -9.87 -28.00
CA ALA A 35 0.81 -9.07 -26.91
C ALA A 35 0.91 -7.60 -27.32
N GLN A 36 0.01 -6.75 -26.81
CA GLN A 36 -0.13 -5.36 -27.25
C GLN A 36 1.15 -4.51 -27.09
N PHE A 37 2.14 -4.98 -26.33
CA PHE A 37 3.41 -4.29 -26.09
C PHE A 37 4.67 -5.11 -26.44
N TRP A 38 4.54 -6.36 -26.91
CA TRP A 38 5.68 -7.20 -27.30
C TRP A 38 5.27 -8.47 -28.07
N GLU A 39 6.21 -9.04 -28.82
CA GLU A 39 6.05 -10.31 -29.52
C GLU A 39 6.89 -11.42 -28.86
N TYR A 40 6.28 -12.58 -28.65
CA TYR A 40 6.85 -13.74 -27.95
C TYR A 40 7.09 -14.90 -28.91
N GLU A 41 8.30 -15.47 -28.88
CA GLU A 41 8.64 -16.67 -29.63
C GLU A 41 8.62 -17.92 -28.72
N PRO A 42 7.58 -18.76 -28.81
CA PRO A 42 7.38 -19.91 -27.92
C PRO A 42 8.39 -21.04 -28.13
N LYS A 43 9.00 -21.14 -29.33
CA LYS A 43 9.99 -22.18 -29.66
C LYS A 43 11.29 -22.02 -28.88
N ILE A 44 11.68 -20.77 -28.59
CA ILE A 44 12.93 -20.43 -27.92
C ILE A 44 12.73 -19.86 -26.52
N GLY A 45 11.48 -19.54 -26.14
CA GLY A 45 11.15 -18.97 -24.84
C GLY A 45 11.79 -17.60 -24.62
N ARG A 46 11.73 -16.73 -25.64
CA ARG A 46 12.38 -15.41 -25.63
C ARG A 46 11.51 -14.35 -26.28
N ARG A 47 11.80 -13.08 -25.95
CA ARG A 47 11.22 -11.90 -26.62
C ARG A 47 11.83 -11.73 -28.01
N TRP A 48 11.08 -11.18 -28.96
CA TRP A 48 11.62 -10.83 -30.26
C TRP A 48 12.36 -9.47 -30.25
N ASN A 49 11.82 -8.50 -29.51
CA ASN A 49 12.45 -7.19 -29.30
C ASN A 49 13.24 -7.15 -27.99
N LEU A 50 14.29 -6.31 -27.96
CA LEU A 50 15.04 -5.96 -26.75
C LEU A 50 14.09 -5.42 -25.68
N ASP A 51 14.22 -5.90 -24.45
CA ASP A 51 13.53 -5.31 -23.30
C ASP A 51 13.82 -3.80 -23.23
N PRO A 52 12.78 -2.93 -23.28
CA PRO A 52 12.94 -1.49 -23.16
C PRO A 52 13.71 -1.05 -21.90
N ARG A 53 13.76 -1.90 -20.86
CA ARG A 53 14.57 -1.67 -19.65
C ARG A 53 15.22 -2.99 -19.16
N PRO A 54 16.46 -3.29 -19.57
CA PRO A 54 17.13 -4.53 -19.18
C PRO A 54 17.36 -4.60 -17.67
N LYS A 55 16.99 -5.73 -17.05
CA LYS A 55 17.34 -6.05 -15.65
C LYS A 55 18.84 -6.43 -15.60
N ILE A 56 19.61 -5.78 -14.73
CA ILE A 56 21.04 -6.09 -14.56
C ILE A 56 21.17 -7.54 -14.08
N GLY A 57 21.84 -8.37 -14.86
CA GLY A 57 22.02 -9.80 -14.58
C GLY A 57 21.07 -10.73 -15.33
N GLU A 58 20.09 -10.20 -16.06
CA GLU A 58 19.25 -10.97 -16.98
C GLU A 58 19.51 -10.55 -18.44
N SER A 59 19.28 -11.47 -19.38
CA SER A 59 19.34 -11.11 -20.80
C SER A 59 18.14 -10.22 -21.15
N SER A 60 18.35 -9.19 -21.97
CA SER A 60 17.26 -8.33 -22.48
C SER A 60 16.22 -9.08 -23.34
N TYR A 61 16.46 -10.35 -23.65
CA TYR A 61 15.53 -11.23 -24.37
C TYR A 61 14.84 -12.25 -23.45
N PHE A 62 15.12 -12.21 -22.15
CA PHE A 62 14.66 -13.18 -21.18
C PHE A 62 13.18 -12.95 -20.85
N THR A 63 12.40 -14.03 -20.82
CA THR A 63 10.96 -13.98 -20.50
C THR A 63 10.67 -14.76 -19.23
N PHE A 64 9.72 -14.28 -18.44
CA PHE A 64 9.25 -14.95 -17.21
C PHE A 64 10.38 -15.26 -16.22
N SER A 65 11.47 -14.47 -16.22
CA SER A 65 12.71 -14.71 -15.45
C SER A 65 13.17 -16.19 -15.45
N GLY A 66 12.97 -16.90 -16.57
CA GLY A 66 13.37 -18.29 -16.76
C GLY A 66 12.43 -19.34 -16.16
N ASN A 67 11.28 -18.94 -15.60
CA ASN A 67 10.28 -19.86 -15.05
C ASN A 67 8.88 -19.64 -15.64
N PRO A 68 8.62 -20.12 -16.87
CA PRO A 68 7.33 -19.98 -17.55
C PRO A 68 6.20 -20.83 -16.95
N ILE A 69 6.48 -21.65 -15.92
CA ILE A 69 5.47 -22.45 -15.21
C ILE A 69 4.85 -21.65 -14.07
N LEU A 70 5.67 -20.88 -13.33
CA LEU A 70 5.21 -20.10 -12.18
C LEU A 70 4.85 -18.65 -12.54
N LEU A 71 5.44 -18.11 -13.61
CA LEU A 71 5.30 -16.71 -13.97
C LEU A 71 4.57 -16.62 -15.30
N ALA A 72 3.35 -16.12 -15.24
CA ALA A 72 2.64 -15.61 -16.41
C ALA A 72 2.83 -14.10 -16.46
N ASP A 73 3.18 -13.62 -17.64
CA ASP A 73 3.29 -12.19 -17.94
C ASP A 73 2.34 -11.84 -19.09
N PRO A 74 1.01 -11.73 -18.81
CA PRO A 74 0.02 -11.51 -19.87
C PRO A 74 0.19 -10.16 -20.58
N ARG A 75 0.89 -9.18 -19.98
CA ARG A 75 1.00 -7.80 -20.49
C ARG A 75 2.29 -7.03 -20.17
N GLY A 76 3.17 -7.51 -19.30
CA GLY A 76 4.44 -6.86 -18.93
C GLY A 76 4.32 -5.77 -17.87
N ASP A 77 3.21 -5.71 -17.13
CA ASP A 77 2.69 -4.45 -16.58
C ASP A 77 2.04 -4.56 -15.17
N THR A 78 2.40 -5.55 -14.34
CA THR A 78 1.62 -5.86 -13.12
C THR A 78 2.36 -5.63 -11.79
N VAL A 79 1.65 -5.05 -10.82
CA VAL A 79 2.03 -5.02 -9.41
C VAL A 79 1.24 -6.10 -8.69
N ILE A 80 1.93 -7.07 -8.09
CA ILE A 80 1.32 -8.15 -7.31
C ILE A 80 1.68 -7.94 -5.84
N VAL A 81 0.66 -7.85 -4.99
CA VAL A 81 0.80 -7.74 -3.54
C VAL A 81 0.20 -8.94 -2.85
N ASN A 82 0.65 -9.22 -1.62
CA ASN A 82 -0.03 -10.18 -0.76
C ASN A 82 -1.27 -9.55 -0.09
N SER A 83 -2.05 -10.36 0.63
CA SER A 83 -3.23 -9.91 1.40
C SER A 83 -2.96 -8.89 2.51
N PHE A 84 -1.71 -8.47 2.75
CA PHE A 84 -1.33 -7.38 3.67
C PHE A 84 -0.80 -6.14 2.93
N GLY A 85 -0.83 -6.14 1.59
CA GLY A 85 -0.32 -5.05 0.76
C GLY A 85 1.21 -5.01 0.64
N ALA A 86 1.92 -6.07 1.05
CA ALA A 86 3.35 -6.20 0.78
C ALA A 86 3.56 -6.67 -0.66
N ILE A 87 4.48 -6.03 -1.37
CA ILE A 87 4.78 -6.29 -2.77
C ILE A 87 5.48 -7.66 -2.87
N ILE A 88 4.92 -8.54 -3.70
CA ILE A 88 5.48 -9.85 -4.08
C ILE A 88 6.29 -9.69 -5.36
N SER A 89 5.68 -9.06 -6.37
CA SER A 89 6.29 -8.77 -7.67
C SER A 89 5.86 -7.39 -8.12
N ASN A 90 6.77 -6.67 -8.77
CA ASN A 90 6.50 -5.38 -9.39
C ASN A 90 7.48 -5.21 -10.55
N ASP A 91 6.93 -5.10 -11.76
CA ASP A 91 7.73 -4.92 -12.97
C ASP A 91 8.04 -3.44 -13.28
N ASP A 92 7.62 -2.49 -12.42
CA ASP A 92 7.88 -1.04 -12.50
C ASP A 92 7.38 -0.35 -13.80
N ILE A 93 6.62 -1.07 -14.63
CA ILE A 93 6.15 -0.61 -15.94
C ILE A 93 4.67 -0.21 -15.89
N GLY A 94 3.82 -1.01 -15.24
CA GLY A 94 2.37 -0.79 -15.27
C GLY A 94 1.78 -0.27 -13.97
N THR A 95 0.53 0.19 -14.08
CA THR A 95 -0.23 0.74 -12.96
C THR A 95 -1.18 -0.26 -12.34
N ALA A 96 -1.45 -1.40 -12.99
CA ALA A 96 -2.43 -2.37 -12.54
C ALA A 96 -1.95 -3.12 -11.28
N VAL A 97 -2.82 -3.18 -10.28
CA VAL A 97 -2.53 -3.78 -8.97
C VAL A 97 -3.42 -4.99 -8.75
N TYR A 98 -2.79 -6.10 -8.34
CA TYR A 98 -3.42 -7.37 -8.03
C TYR A 98 -3.07 -7.82 -6.62
N VAL A 99 -4.02 -8.42 -5.92
CA VAL A 99 -3.78 -9.17 -4.67
C VAL A 99 -3.66 -10.64 -5.01
N HIS A 100 -2.59 -11.27 -4.57
CA HIS A 100 -2.37 -12.71 -4.70
C HIS A 100 -2.96 -13.48 -3.52
N HIS A 101 -3.80 -14.48 -3.82
CA HIS A 101 -4.41 -15.38 -2.86
C HIS A 101 -3.71 -16.73 -2.90
N TYR A 102 -2.95 -17.04 -1.85
CA TYR A 102 -2.18 -18.30 -1.78
C TYR A 102 -3.05 -19.55 -1.62
N THR A 103 -4.31 -19.40 -1.18
CA THR A 103 -5.23 -20.52 -0.93
C THR A 103 -5.70 -21.20 -2.21
N ASP A 104 -5.95 -20.41 -3.25
CA ASP A 104 -6.41 -20.87 -4.56
C ASP A 104 -5.43 -20.52 -5.69
N ASN A 105 -4.30 -19.89 -5.35
CA ASN A 105 -3.25 -19.46 -6.25
C ASN A 105 -3.76 -18.49 -7.34
N THR A 106 -4.71 -17.61 -6.99
CA THR A 106 -5.30 -16.63 -7.91
C THR A 106 -4.80 -15.21 -7.67
N ASN A 107 -4.90 -14.36 -8.71
CA ASN A 107 -4.59 -12.94 -8.64
C ASN A 107 -5.88 -12.13 -8.87
N ARG A 108 -6.34 -11.40 -7.85
CA ARG A 108 -7.52 -10.54 -7.94
C ARG A 108 -7.10 -9.10 -8.26
N PHE A 109 -7.61 -8.54 -9.35
CA PHE A 109 -7.42 -7.12 -9.66
C PHE A 109 -8.10 -6.24 -8.61
N ILE A 110 -7.37 -5.25 -8.08
CA ILE A 110 -7.88 -4.33 -7.06
C ILE A 110 -7.85 -2.86 -7.50
N GLY A 111 -7.24 -2.52 -8.63
CA GLY A 111 -7.27 -1.15 -9.15
C GLY A 111 -5.95 -0.73 -9.75
N ASN A 112 -5.80 0.57 -10.00
CA ASN A 112 -4.61 1.13 -10.66
C ASN A 112 -3.91 2.18 -9.78
N LEU A 113 -2.58 2.21 -9.82
CA LEU A 113 -1.77 3.33 -9.35
C LEU A 113 -2.15 4.60 -10.14
N GLY A 114 -2.19 5.74 -9.46
CA GLY A 114 -2.73 7.01 -9.97
C GLY A 114 -4.27 7.06 -10.06
N GLY A 115 -4.95 5.95 -9.73
CA GLY A 115 -6.39 5.84 -9.69
C GLY A 115 -6.89 5.44 -8.31
N THR A 116 -7.98 4.68 -8.27
CA THR A 116 -8.52 4.10 -7.04
C THR A 116 -8.15 2.62 -6.93
N ILE A 117 -7.71 2.21 -5.75
CA ILE A 117 -7.40 0.84 -5.38
C ILE A 117 -8.40 0.41 -4.30
N ASP A 118 -9.15 -0.67 -4.54
CA ASP A 118 -9.96 -1.37 -3.54
C ASP A 118 -9.04 -2.05 -2.52
N ALA A 119 -8.89 -1.38 -1.38
CA ALA A 119 -7.95 -1.75 -0.34
C ALA A 119 -8.61 -2.48 0.84
N ASN A 120 -9.88 -2.88 0.71
CA ASN A 120 -10.64 -3.53 1.79
C ASN A 120 -9.90 -4.74 2.39
N GLU A 121 -9.41 -5.62 1.54
CA GLU A 121 -8.66 -6.80 1.98
C GLU A 121 -7.29 -6.41 2.57
N ILE A 122 -6.48 -5.69 1.81
CA ILE A 122 -5.09 -5.39 2.19
C ILE A 122 -4.99 -4.50 3.43
N MET A 123 -5.78 -3.43 3.52
CA MET A 123 -5.79 -2.53 4.66
C MET A 123 -6.51 -3.17 5.84
N GLY A 124 -7.59 -3.91 5.61
CA GLY A 124 -8.32 -4.62 6.66
C GLY A 124 -7.43 -5.60 7.41
N ASN A 125 -6.78 -6.51 6.68
CA ASN A 125 -5.86 -7.49 7.25
C ASN A 125 -4.67 -6.83 7.95
N LEU A 126 -4.12 -5.76 7.36
CA LEU A 126 -3.01 -5.02 7.94
C LEU A 126 -3.40 -4.32 9.25
N LEU A 127 -4.57 -3.68 9.30
CA LEU A 127 -5.09 -3.02 10.51
C LEU A 127 -5.40 -4.05 11.59
N ASP A 128 -6.07 -5.16 11.25
CA ASP A 128 -6.41 -6.24 12.19
C ASP A 128 -5.15 -6.84 12.82
N LYS A 129 -4.14 -7.13 12.01
CA LYS A 129 -2.83 -7.61 12.48
C LYS A 129 -2.19 -6.59 13.42
N ASN A 130 -2.12 -5.32 13.02
CA ASN A 130 -1.42 -4.30 13.80
C ASN A 130 -2.14 -3.95 15.11
N VAL A 131 -3.46 -3.96 15.14
CA VAL A 131 -4.25 -3.78 16.38
C VAL A 131 -3.98 -4.94 17.34
N LYS A 132 -3.96 -6.18 16.84
CA LYS A 132 -3.62 -7.36 17.64
C LYS A 132 -2.20 -7.30 18.19
N ASP A 133 -1.25 -6.93 17.34
CA ASP A 133 0.16 -6.75 17.71
C ASP A 133 0.30 -5.65 18.79
N MET A 134 -0.38 -4.51 18.61
CA MET A 134 -0.39 -3.41 19.56
C MET A 134 -0.95 -3.82 20.93
N ARG A 135 -2.13 -4.43 20.96
CA ARG A 135 -2.73 -4.93 22.21
C ARG A 135 -1.83 -5.93 22.92
N SER A 136 -1.16 -6.80 22.16
CA SER A 136 -0.20 -7.76 22.71
C SER A 136 1.03 -7.07 23.31
N MET A 137 1.53 -6.01 22.68
CA MET A 137 2.65 -5.21 23.21
C MET A 137 2.28 -4.43 24.46
N MET A 138 1.05 -3.92 24.56
CA MET A 138 0.57 -3.19 25.75
C MET A 138 0.48 -4.08 27.01
N LYS A 139 0.36 -5.40 26.85
CA LYS A 139 0.40 -6.35 27.97
C LYS A 139 1.79 -6.47 28.61
N ILE A 140 2.84 -5.93 27.99
CA ILE A 140 4.21 -5.94 28.50
C ILE A 140 4.44 -4.66 29.35
N PRO A 141 4.62 -4.78 30.68
CA PRO A 141 4.78 -3.62 31.56
C PRO A 141 5.96 -2.74 31.14
N GLY A 142 5.73 -1.42 31.06
CA GLY A 142 6.76 -0.43 30.76
C GLY A 142 7.21 -0.34 29.29
N TYR A 143 6.76 -1.24 28.40
CA TYR A 143 7.19 -1.27 26.99
C TYR A 143 6.14 -0.75 26.00
N GLY A 144 4.86 -0.84 26.31
CA GLY A 144 3.77 -0.51 25.38
C GLY A 144 3.85 0.88 24.76
N PRO A 145 3.76 1.98 25.55
CA PRO A 145 3.79 3.35 25.02
C PRO A 145 5.07 3.69 24.25
N TYR A 146 6.23 3.21 24.74
CA TYR A 146 7.52 3.42 24.08
C TYR A 146 7.60 2.70 22.72
N MET A 147 7.13 1.46 22.65
CA MET A 147 7.12 0.68 21.41
C MET A 147 6.14 1.24 20.38
N TYR A 148 4.98 1.74 20.82
CA TYR A 148 4.07 2.49 19.94
C TYR A 148 4.80 3.66 19.27
N TYR A 149 5.40 4.55 20.05
CA TYR A 149 6.15 5.70 19.51
C TYR A 149 7.25 5.27 18.53
N ARG A 150 8.02 4.22 18.86
CA ARG A 150 9.10 3.73 17.98
C ARG A 150 8.63 3.16 16.65
N ARG A 151 7.43 2.58 16.61
CA ARG A 151 6.89 1.95 15.39
C ARG A 151 6.22 2.97 14.47
N VAL A 152 5.56 3.99 15.02
CA VAL A 152 4.82 5.00 14.24
C VAL A 152 5.67 6.19 13.77
N LYS A 153 6.82 6.45 14.41
CA LYS A 153 7.71 7.55 13.99
C LYS A 153 8.25 7.36 12.57
N ASN A 154 8.79 8.43 11.99
CA ASN A 154 9.45 8.41 10.68
C ASN A 154 10.49 7.28 10.56
N ARG A 155 10.42 6.51 9.47
CA ARG A 155 11.19 5.28 9.23
C ARG A 155 10.98 4.16 10.26
N GLY A 156 9.90 4.24 11.04
CA GLY A 156 9.44 3.15 11.89
C GLY A 156 8.87 2.00 11.07
N GLU A 157 8.61 0.87 11.73
CA GLU A 157 8.06 -0.32 11.09
C GLU A 157 6.71 -0.05 10.40
N TRP A 158 5.93 0.88 10.94
CA TRP A 158 4.59 1.24 10.45
C TRP A 158 4.56 2.53 9.63
N ASP A 159 5.72 3.06 9.24
CA ASP A 159 5.82 4.11 8.24
C ASP A 159 5.65 3.51 6.82
N TYR A 160 4.42 3.09 6.52
CA TYR A 160 4.08 2.41 5.27
C TYR A 160 4.31 3.25 4.02
N LYS A 161 4.26 4.59 4.16
CA LYS A 161 4.53 5.56 3.10
C LYS A 161 6.00 5.56 2.67
N SER A 162 6.93 5.26 3.59
CA SER A 162 8.36 5.20 3.30
C SER A 162 8.88 3.77 3.11
N ASN A 163 8.19 2.78 3.66
CA ASN A 163 8.60 1.38 3.61
C ASN A 163 8.37 0.75 2.23
N LYS A 164 9.44 0.64 1.44
CA LYS A 164 9.44 0.11 0.06
C LYS A 164 8.87 -1.30 -0.10
N ARG A 165 8.74 -2.06 1.00
CA ARG A 165 8.10 -3.38 0.99
C ARG A 165 6.60 -3.31 0.67
N TYR A 166 5.95 -2.19 0.95
CA TYR A 166 4.49 -2.07 0.84
C TYR A 166 4.06 -1.20 -0.34
N ILE A 167 2.86 -1.50 -0.84
CA ILE A 167 2.25 -0.76 -1.95
C ILE A 167 2.04 0.72 -1.64
N TYR A 168 1.79 1.08 -0.38
CA TYR A 168 1.62 2.48 0.02
C TYR A 168 2.87 3.32 -0.30
N ALA A 169 4.07 2.76 -0.11
CA ALA A 169 5.30 3.43 -0.48
C ALA A 169 5.50 3.49 -2.00
N LEU A 170 5.04 2.48 -2.74
CA LEU A 170 5.06 2.50 -4.21
C LEU A 170 4.13 3.59 -4.75
N ALA A 171 2.87 3.61 -4.30
CA ALA A 171 1.88 4.64 -4.63
C ALA A 171 2.39 6.03 -4.29
N ASN A 172 2.90 6.24 -3.08
CA ASN A 172 3.46 7.54 -2.67
C ASN A 172 4.66 8.00 -3.53
N ARG A 173 5.46 7.07 -4.10
CA ARG A 173 6.53 7.43 -5.04
C ARG A 173 5.96 7.72 -6.43
N PHE A 174 5.02 6.90 -6.88
CA PHE A 174 4.34 7.06 -8.16
C PHE A 174 3.62 8.41 -8.23
N ASP A 175 2.98 8.84 -7.16
CA ASP A 175 2.22 10.09 -7.10
C ASP A 175 3.10 11.35 -7.13
N ARG A 176 4.42 11.23 -6.88
CA ARG A 176 5.35 12.37 -6.93
C ARG A 176 5.55 12.80 -8.38
N GLY A 177 4.82 13.83 -8.79
CA GLY A 177 4.86 14.40 -10.14
C GLY A 177 3.63 14.09 -10.98
N ASN A 178 2.63 13.39 -10.43
CA ASN A 178 1.35 13.14 -11.08
C ASN A 178 0.26 14.06 -10.52
N GLU A 179 -0.66 14.50 -11.39
CA GLU A 179 -1.76 15.40 -11.02
C GLU A 179 -2.82 14.72 -10.14
N SER A 180 -2.97 13.40 -10.29
CA SER A 180 -3.95 12.60 -9.56
C SER A 180 -3.25 11.60 -8.63
N PRO A 181 -3.37 11.75 -7.30
CA PRO A 181 -2.76 10.82 -6.37
C PRO A 181 -3.54 9.50 -6.33
N THR A 182 -2.82 8.40 -6.11
CA THR A 182 -3.40 7.09 -5.86
C THR A 182 -4.25 7.13 -4.59
N ARG A 183 -5.49 6.65 -4.69
CA ARG A 183 -6.45 6.58 -3.58
C ARG A 183 -6.75 5.14 -3.21
N PHE A 184 -6.57 4.80 -1.94
CA PHE A 184 -6.95 3.53 -1.34
C PHE A 184 -8.35 3.64 -0.75
N LYS A 185 -9.30 2.88 -1.31
CA LYS A 185 -10.66 2.77 -0.80
C LYS A 185 -10.72 1.66 0.25
N TYR A 186 -11.06 2.02 1.48
CA TYR A 186 -11.27 1.08 2.57
C TYR A 186 -12.56 1.44 3.29
N ASP A 187 -13.55 0.56 3.23
CA ASP A 187 -14.91 0.83 3.71
C ASP A 187 -15.48 2.11 3.04
N GLU A 188 -15.93 3.08 3.83
CA GLU A 188 -16.35 4.41 3.39
C GLU A 188 -15.19 5.41 3.19
N TYR A 189 -13.97 5.05 3.57
CA TYR A 189 -12.82 5.93 3.53
C TYR A 189 -12.09 5.85 2.19
N LEU A 190 -11.67 7.00 1.68
CA LEU A 190 -10.82 7.14 0.51
C LEU A 190 -9.56 7.91 0.93
N LEU A 191 -8.41 7.22 0.93
CA LEU A 191 -7.18 7.69 1.56
C LEU A 191 -6.00 7.66 0.59
N THR A 192 -5.15 8.68 0.59
CA THR A 192 -3.80 8.58 0.00
C THR A 192 -2.88 7.74 0.89
N ALA A 193 -1.72 7.35 0.38
CA ALA A 193 -0.71 6.69 1.20
C ALA A 193 -0.23 7.55 2.40
N ALA A 194 -0.27 8.88 2.29
CA ALA A 194 0.05 9.79 3.38
C ALA A 194 -1.06 9.83 4.44
N GLU A 195 -2.31 10.02 3.98
CA GLU A 195 -3.49 10.02 4.83
C GLU A 195 -3.65 8.68 5.57
N PHE A 196 -3.30 7.55 4.92
CA PHE A 196 -3.31 6.23 5.55
C PHE A 196 -2.37 6.14 6.76
N GLY A 197 -1.19 6.77 6.72
CA GLY A 197 -0.26 6.78 7.86
C GLY A 197 -0.88 7.46 9.09
N ASN A 198 -1.50 8.62 8.90
CA ASN A 198 -2.18 9.37 9.96
C ASN A 198 -3.46 8.68 10.44
N PHE A 199 -4.21 8.07 9.52
CA PHE A 199 -5.35 7.21 9.83
C PHE A 199 -4.94 6.03 10.72
N HIS A 200 -3.88 5.32 10.32
CA HIS A 200 -3.32 4.17 11.04
C HIS A 200 -2.79 4.56 12.42
N PHE A 201 -2.11 5.70 12.53
CA PHE A 201 -1.67 6.28 13.81
C PHE A 201 -2.85 6.46 14.77
N GLY A 202 -3.97 7.01 14.29
CA GLY A 202 -5.19 7.19 15.08
C GLY A 202 -5.80 5.88 15.56
N VAL A 203 -5.93 4.88 14.66
CA VAL A 203 -6.46 3.55 15.00
C VAL A 203 -5.61 2.89 16.08
N LEU A 204 -4.29 2.83 15.87
CA LEU A 204 -3.38 2.14 16.79
C LEU A 204 -3.17 2.89 18.09
N GLY A 205 -3.22 4.23 18.07
CA GLY A 205 -3.11 5.04 19.27
C GLY A 205 -4.24 4.73 20.26
N LEU A 206 -5.47 4.57 19.77
CA LEU A 206 -6.59 4.12 20.62
C LEU A 206 -6.51 2.65 20.98
N ALA A 207 -5.95 1.80 20.11
CA ALA A 207 -5.68 0.39 20.43
C ALA A 207 -4.72 0.22 21.62
N THR A 208 -3.96 1.27 21.99
CA THR A 208 -3.13 1.23 23.22
C THR A 208 -3.97 1.23 24.50
N GLN A 209 -5.19 1.78 24.48
CA GLN A 209 -6.01 2.11 25.65
C GLN A 209 -5.34 3.02 26.69
N PHE A 210 -4.13 3.51 26.41
CA PHE A 210 -3.34 4.34 27.31
C PHE A 210 -3.45 5.82 26.93
N PHE A 211 -3.51 6.12 25.63
CA PHE A 211 -3.61 7.48 25.13
C PHE A 211 -5.05 7.92 24.91
N SER A 212 -5.36 9.14 25.35
CA SER A 212 -6.62 9.80 25.01
C SER A 212 -6.56 10.38 23.59
N LYS A 213 -7.74 10.63 22.97
CA LYS A 213 -7.81 11.28 21.64
C LYS A 213 -7.07 12.64 21.63
N PRO A 214 -7.29 13.57 22.58
CA PRO A 214 -6.52 14.82 22.63
C PRO A 214 -5.01 14.59 22.72
N THR A 215 -4.56 13.64 23.54
CA THR A 215 -3.13 13.33 23.68
C THR A 215 -2.51 12.90 22.35
N LEU A 216 -3.19 12.05 21.59
CA LEU A 216 -2.69 11.60 20.28
C LEU A 216 -2.61 12.74 19.26
N LEU A 217 -3.60 13.64 19.25
CA LEU A 217 -3.61 14.80 18.35
C LEU A 217 -2.50 15.80 18.71
N GLU A 218 -2.27 16.03 20.00
CA GLU A 218 -1.14 16.83 20.47
C GLU A 218 0.21 16.18 20.13
N MET A 219 0.33 14.85 20.24
CA MET A 219 1.55 14.14 19.90
C MET A 219 1.90 14.30 18.41
N ALA A 220 0.92 14.21 17.52
CA ALA A 220 1.11 14.43 16.08
C ALA A 220 1.61 15.85 15.78
N GLY A 221 0.90 16.86 16.29
CA GLY A 221 1.30 18.26 16.08
C GLY A 221 2.65 18.62 16.70
N ARG A 222 2.96 18.09 17.90
CA ARG A 222 4.30 18.24 18.50
C ARG A 222 5.39 17.62 17.63
N ALA A 223 5.15 16.46 17.03
CA ALA A 223 6.11 15.83 16.13
C ALA A 223 6.36 16.69 14.88
N GLN A 224 5.32 17.29 14.29
CA GLN A 224 5.45 18.18 13.13
C GLN A 224 6.17 19.49 13.47
N MET A 225 5.87 20.08 14.63
CA MET A 225 6.59 21.25 15.14
C MET A 225 8.07 20.96 15.40
N GLN A 226 8.39 19.81 16.01
CA GLN A 226 9.78 19.39 16.24
C GLN A 226 10.55 19.12 14.94
N ALA A 227 9.86 18.64 13.91
CA ALA A 227 10.44 18.46 12.58
C ALA A 227 10.66 19.78 11.82
N GLY A 228 10.13 20.91 12.32
CA GLY A 228 10.21 22.22 11.67
C GLY A 228 9.32 22.34 10.43
N THR A 229 8.35 21.44 10.25
CA THR A 229 7.45 21.40 9.07
C THR A 229 6.03 21.85 9.41
N SER A 230 5.83 22.42 10.60
CA SER A 230 4.56 22.99 11.04
C SER A 230 4.42 24.42 10.52
N ASP A 231 3.30 24.72 9.86
CA ASP A 231 2.97 26.09 9.48
C ASP A 231 2.59 26.91 10.73
N PRO A 232 3.12 28.14 10.92
CA PRO A 232 2.76 28.99 12.05
C PRO A 232 1.25 29.24 12.20
N SER A 233 0.47 29.22 11.11
CA SER A 233 -0.98 29.37 11.13
C SER A 233 -1.72 28.22 11.83
N TRP A 234 -1.07 27.07 11.98
CA TRP A 234 -1.61 25.90 12.69
C TRP A 234 -1.29 25.91 14.19
N GLN A 235 -0.39 26.79 14.64
CA GLN A 235 0.06 26.91 16.03
C GLN A 235 -0.78 27.93 16.80
N LYS A 236 -2.04 27.60 17.05
CA LYS A 236 -2.99 28.49 17.74
C LYS A 236 -2.91 28.28 19.24
N TYR A 237 -2.86 29.36 20.02
CA TYR A 237 -2.77 29.30 21.47
C TYR A 237 -3.94 30.01 22.13
N LYS A 238 -4.42 29.45 23.24
CA LYS A 238 -5.38 30.07 24.15
C LYS A 238 -4.73 30.25 25.52
N VAL A 239 -4.91 31.43 26.09
CA VAL A 239 -4.56 31.66 27.49
C VAL A 239 -5.71 31.17 28.36
N VAL A 240 -5.40 30.23 29.24
CA VAL A 240 -6.35 29.67 30.22
C VAL A 240 -5.97 30.21 31.59
N GLU A 241 -6.95 30.78 32.28
CA GLU A 241 -6.80 31.19 33.67
C GLU A 241 -7.09 29.99 34.57
N HIS A 242 -6.20 29.75 35.52
CA HIS A 242 -6.35 28.74 36.55
C HIS A 242 -6.41 29.44 37.91
N ILE A 243 -7.37 28.99 38.73
CA ILE A 243 -7.59 29.51 40.07
C ILE A 243 -7.22 28.40 41.04
N ALA A 244 -6.20 28.63 41.88
CA ALA A 244 -5.76 27.71 42.93
C ALA A 244 -5.81 28.45 44.27
N GLY A 245 -6.94 28.33 44.98
CA GLY A 245 -7.18 29.12 46.18
C GLY A 245 -7.33 30.61 45.85
N ASN A 246 -6.47 31.46 46.43
CA ASN A 246 -6.43 32.89 46.13
C ASN A 246 -5.48 33.25 44.99
N ASP A 247 -4.70 32.28 44.49
CA ASP A 247 -3.73 32.51 43.44
C ASP A 247 -4.35 32.30 42.06
N ARG A 248 -3.98 33.17 41.13
CA ARG A 248 -4.33 33.09 39.71
C ARG A 248 -3.07 32.92 38.90
N TYR A 249 -3.03 31.91 38.05
CA TYR A 249 -1.97 31.75 37.07
C TYR A 249 -2.55 31.54 35.68
N TYR A 250 -1.79 31.96 34.67
CA TYR A 250 -2.20 31.90 33.27
C TYR A 250 -1.34 30.87 32.55
N GLU A 251 -1.98 29.88 31.93
CA GLU A 251 -1.33 28.86 31.11
C GLU A 251 -1.58 29.15 29.63
N LYS A 252 -0.50 29.13 28.83
CA LYS A 252 -0.62 29.21 27.37
C LYS A 252 -0.78 27.81 26.80
N VAL A 253 -2.01 27.44 26.48
CA VAL A 253 -2.36 26.10 25.98
C VAL A 253 -2.48 26.13 24.46
N LEU A 254 -1.86 25.17 23.79
CA LEU A 254 -1.97 24.99 22.35
C LEU A 254 -3.33 24.38 21.99
N GLN A 255 -4.00 24.94 21.00
CA GLN A 255 -5.31 24.49 20.52
C GLN A 255 -5.19 23.67 19.24
N ALA A 256 -6.19 22.82 18.99
CA ALA A 256 -6.36 22.12 17.72
C ALA A 256 -6.23 23.09 16.53
N PRO A 257 -5.43 22.76 15.49
CA PRO A 257 -4.84 21.45 15.18
C PRO A 257 -3.52 21.11 15.90
N TYR A 258 -3.19 21.80 16.99
CA TYR A 258 -2.01 21.54 17.82
C TYR A 258 -0.67 21.71 17.07
N GLY A 259 -0.63 22.58 16.06
CA GLY A 259 0.53 22.74 15.19
C GLY A 259 0.68 21.66 14.10
N ASP A 260 -0.28 20.74 14.00
CA ASP A 260 -0.33 19.71 12.94
C ASP A 260 -1.05 20.24 11.69
N ASP A 261 -0.79 19.62 10.54
CA ASP A 261 -1.58 19.86 9.33
C ASP A 261 -3.07 19.51 9.60
N PRO A 262 -4.03 20.41 9.34
CA PRO A 262 -5.45 20.12 9.52
C PRO A 262 -5.95 18.86 8.77
N GLU A 263 -5.39 18.52 7.62
CA GLU A 263 -5.75 17.30 6.88
C GLU A 263 -5.18 16.03 7.53
N ASP A 264 -4.00 16.14 8.14
CA ASP A 264 -3.42 15.06 8.92
C ASP A 264 -4.25 14.80 10.18
N GLN A 265 -4.66 15.84 10.90
CA GLN A 265 -5.60 15.74 12.03
C GLN A 265 -6.92 15.10 11.61
N ARG A 266 -7.50 15.50 10.47
CA ARG A 266 -8.73 14.88 9.92
C ARG A 266 -8.53 13.39 9.66
N SER A 267 -7.38 13.00 9.13
CA SER A 267 -7.04 11.60 8.88
C SER A 267 -6.93 10.80 10.19
N ILE A 268 -6.30 11.38 11.23
CA ILE A 268 -6.26 10.79 12.59
C ILE A 268 -7.68 10.62 13.15
N TYR A 269 -8.55 11.62 13.00
CA TYR A 269 -9.95 11.55 13.44
C TYR A 269 -10.73 10.44 12.73
N LYS A 270 -10.55 10.25 11.42
CA LYS A 270 -11.13 9.12 10.69
C LYS A 270 -10.65 7.78 11.26
N GLY A 271 -9.36 7.69 11.63
CA GLY A 271 -8.81 6.52 12.33
C GLY A 271 -9.49 6.26 13.68
N PHE A 272 -9.74 7.31 14.46
CA PHE A 272 -10.51 7.18 15.70
C PHE A 272 -11.93 6.66 15.47
N GLN A 273 -12.61 7.17 14.44
CA GLN A 273 -13.97 6.73 14.10
C GLN A 273 -13.99 5.24 13.73
N LEU A 274 -13.06 4.79 12.88
CA LEU A 274 -12.93 3.38 12.56
C LEU A 274 -12.68 2.54 13.82
N TYR A 275 -11.78 2.97 14.71
CA TYR A 275 -11.50 2.24 15.95
C TYR A 275 -12.76 2.04 16.80
N MET A 276 -13.50 3.13 17.01
CA MET A 276 -14.72 3.10 17.80
C MET A 276 -15.80 2.22 17.17
N ARG A 277 -15.88 2.13 15.84
CA ARG A 277 -16.84 1.29 15.13
C ARG A 277 -16.43 -0.19 15.08
N LYS A 278 -15.17 -0.48 14.75
CA LYS A 278 -14.71 -1.83 14.40
C LYS A 278 -14.02 -2.57 15.56
N TYR A 279 -13.27 -1.86 16.40
CA TYR A 279 -12.34 -2.50 17.35
C TYR A 279 -12.73 -2.35 18.81
N ARG A 280 -13.54 -1.36 19.17
CA ARG A 280 -13.95 -1.11 20.56
C ARG A 280 -14.71 -2.28 21.19
N ASP A 281 -15.64 -2.89 20.48
CA ASP A 281 -16.53 -3.92 21.06
C ASP A 281 -15.87 -5.31 21.14
N SER A 282 -14.77 -5.52 20.41
CA SER A 282 -13.92 -6.73 20.52
C SER A 282 -13.16 -6.85 21.86
N GLU A 283 -13.46 -5.98 22.82
CA GLU A 283 -12.82 -5.87 24.14
C GLU A 283 -13.59 -6.57 25.26
N ASN A 284 -14.81 -7.07 25.00
CA ASN A 284 -15.70 -7.66 26.02
C ASN A 284 -15.79 -9.21 25.99
N TYR A 285 -14.91 -9.90 25.25
CA TYR A 285 -14.87 -11.36 25.18
C TYR A 285 -13.45 -11.92 25.31
#